data_AF-A0A7W6Q6J1-F1
#
_entry.id   AF-A0A7W6Q6J1-F1
#
_cell.length_a   1.000
_cell.length_b   1.000
_cell.length_c   1.000
_cell.angle_alpha   90.00
_cell.angle_beta   90.00
_cell.angle_gamma   90.00
#
_symmetry.space_group_name_H-M   'P 1'
#
loop_
_entity.id
_entity.type
_entity.pdbx_description
1 polymer ?
#
loop_
_entity_poly.entity_id
_entity_poly.type
_entity_poly.pdbx_seq_one_letter_code
_entity_poly.pdbx_strand_id
1 'polypeptide(L)' 'MQNQRYALQKNLNIYWTVIDTVSDRKALVNGFVMDMLTADEAEELVNTLNRAESHAILAPAQREHHDRRRQ' A
#
# COMPACT_ATOMS: atom_id res chain seq x y z
N MET A 1 -2.44 4.71 -16.79
CA MET A 1 -1.60 3.76 -16.04
C MET A 1 -2.03 3.86 -14.59
N GLN A 2 -2.58 2.79 -14.01
CA GLN A 2 -2.88 2.80 -12.57
C GLN A 2 -1.56 3.04 -11.85
N ASN A 3 -1.53 4.05 -10.97
CA ASN A 3 -0.34 4.44 -10.23
C ASN A 3 -0.07 3.37 -9.16
N GLN A 4 0.55 2.24 -9.55
CA GLN A 4 0.90 1.15 -8.66
C GLN A 4 2.08 1.59 -7.80
N ARG A 5 1.77 1.95 -6.55
CA ARG A 5 2.74 2.39 -5.55
C ARG A 5 3.60 1.23 -5.03
N TYR A 6 3.01 0.05 -4.91
CA TYR A 6 3.72 -1.12 -4.40
C TYR A 6 4.13 -2.04 -5.55
N ALA A 7 5.38 -2.48 -5.53
CA ALA A 7 5.96 -3.35 -6.55
C ALA A 7 6.75 -4.50 -5.91
N LEU A 8 6.97 -5.57 -6.70
CA LEU A 8 7.77 -6.70 -6.29
C LEU A 8 9.23 -6.54 -6.70
N GLN A 9 10.13 -6.82 -5.76
CA GLN A 9 11.55 -6.97 -6.01
C GLN A 9 11.97 -8.39 -5.60
N LYS A 10 12.65 -9.08 -6.50
CA LYS A 10 13.20 -10.40 -6.20
C LYS A 10 14.44 -10.26 -5.32
N ASN A 11 14.51 -11.03 -4.24
CA ASN A 11 15.69 -11.11 -3.37
C ASN A 11 16.63 -12.25 -3.83
N LEU A 12 17.70 -12.53 -3.10
CA LEU A 12 18.51 -13.73 -3.27
C LEU A 12 17.62 -14.97 -3.00
N ASN A 13 17.60 -15.91 -3.97
CA ASN A 13 16.83 -17.16 -4.00
C ASN A 13 15.36 -17.05 -4.44
N ILE A 14 14.44 -17.72 -3.73
CA ILE A 14 13.00 -17.87 -4.08
C ILE A 14 12.11 -16.83 -3.39
N TYR A 15 12.72 -15.90 -2.65
CA TYR A 15 12.00 -14.91 -1.84
C TYR A 15 11.85 -13.57 -2.54
N TRP A 16 10.82 -12.84 -2.12
CA TRP A 16 10.42 -11.55 -2.67
C TRP A 16 10.28 -10.52 -1.56
N THR A 17 10.49 -9.27 -1.94
CA THR A 17 10.34 -8.09 -1.10
C THR A 17 9.33 -7.16 -1.76
N VAL A 18 8.39 -6.62 -1.00
CA VAL A 18 7.51 -5.56 -1.49
C VAL A 18 8.20 -4.22 -1.30
N ILE A 19 8.29 -3.43 -2.36
CA ILE A 19 8.89 -2.09 -2.38
C ILE A 19 7.79 -1.05 -2.57
N ASP A 20 7.83 0.01 -1.77
CA ASP A 20 7.07 1.25 -2.01
C ASP A 20 7.89 2.11 -2.99
N THR A 21 7.41 2.22 -4.22
CA THR A 21 8.09 2.92 -5.31
C THR A 21 8.11 4.44 -5.13
N VAL A 22 7.24 4.99 -4.25
CA VAL A 22 7.23 6.42 -3.94
C VAL A 22 8.35 6.79 -2.98
N SER A 23 8.65 5.92 -2.02
CA SER A 23 9.71 6.16 -1.02
C SER A 23 11.03 5.46 -1.35
N ASP A 24 11.03 4.59 -2.37
CA ASP A 24 12.15 3.72 -2.77
C ASP A 24 12.69 2.88 -1.60
N ARG A 25 11.78 2.35 -0.79
CA ARG A 25 12.08 1.57 0.42
C ARG A 25 11.20 0.32 0.49
N LYS A 26 11.63 -0.66 1.30
CA LYS A 26 10.80 -1.81 1.65
C LYS A 26 9.48 -1.35 2.26
N ALA A 27 8.38 -1.94 1.83
CA ALA A 27 7.06 -1.61 2.33
C ALA A 27 6.95 -1.98 3.82
N LEU A 28 6.38 -1.05 4.58
CA LEU A 28 6.06 -1.24 5.99
C LEU A 28 4.54 -1.37 6.13
N VAL A 29 4.07 -2.52 6.61
CA VAL A 29 2.65 -2.77 6.87
C VAL A 29 2.51 -3.10 8.35
N ASN A 30 1.71 -2.29 9.06
CA ASN A 30 1.50 -2.44 10.51
C ASN A 30 2.79 -2.52 11.33
N GLY A 31 3.84 -1.82 10.91
CA GLY A 31 5.15 -1.83 11.58
C GLY A 31 6.07 -2.99 11.19
N PHE A 32 5.63 -3.90 10.32
CA PHE A 32 6.44 -5.01 9.82
C PHE A 32 7.00 -4.71 8.43
N VAL A 33 8.26 -5.07 8.21
CA VAL A 33 8.91 -4.99 6.90
C VAL A 33 8.44 -6.18 6.06
N MET A 34 7.89 -5.90 4.87
CA MET A 34 7.40 -6.92 3.95
C MET A 34 8.55 -7.49 3.10
N ASP A 35 9.36 -8.33 3.73
CA ASP A 35 10.52 -9.00 3.13
C ASP A 35 10.44 -10.52 3.35
N MET A 36 11.22 -11.27 2.59
CA MET A 36 11.31 -12.73 2.64
C MET A 36 9.97 -13.45 2.39
N LEU A 37 9.14 -12.90 1.50
CA LEU A 37 7.86 -13.49 1.13
C LEU A 37 8.04 -14.56 0.06
N THR A 38 7.19 -15.58 0.07
CA THR A 38 7.04 -16.47 -1.09
C THR A 38 6.45 -15.70 -2.28
N ALA A 39 6.57 -16.24 -3.49
CA ALA A 39 6.04 -15.58 -4.69
C ALA A 39 4.53 -15.30 -4.58
N ASP A 40 3.77 -16.30 -4.13
CA ASP A 40 2.31 -16.22 -4.02
C ASP A 40 1.88 -15.17 -2.96
N GLU A 41 2.50 -15.19 -1.78
CA GLU A 41 2.24 -14.20 -0.72
C GLU A 41 2.56 -12.77 -1.18
N ALA A 42 3.67 -12.61 -1.90
CA ALA A 42 4.11 -11.29 -2.36
C ALA A 42 3.15 -10.72 -3.42
N GLU A 43 2.69 -11.55 -4.36
CA GLU A 43 1.72 -11.15 -5.38
C GLU A 43 0.36 -10.76 -4.76
N GLU A 44 -0.16 -11.59 -3.84
CA GLU A 44 -1.41 -11.29 -3.13
C GLU A 44 -1.32 -9.97 -2.36
N LEU A 45 -0.18 -9.75 -1.67
CA LEU A 45 0.03 -8.55 -0.88
C LEU A 45 0.12 -7.29 -1.75
N VAL A 46 0.87 -7.32 -2.85
CA VAL A 46 0.97 -6.19 -3.79
C VAL A 46 -0.38 -5.85 -4.40
N ASN A 47 -1.17 -6.86 -4.77
CA ASN A 47 -2.52 -6.66 -5.28
C ASN A 47 -3.44 -6.00 -4.24
N THR A 48 -3.37 -6.48 -2.99
CA THR A 48 -4.16 -5.93 -1.87
C THR A 48 -3.79 -4.48 -1.59
N LEU A 49 -2.49 -4.17 -1.49
CA LEU A 49 -2.01 -2.82 -1.16
C LEU A 49 -2.33 -1.81 -2.26
N ASN A 50 -2.11 -2.16 -3.53
CA ASN A 50 -2.41 -1.27 -4.65
C ASN A 50 -3.92 -1.06 -4.83
N ARG A 51 -4.74 -2.07 -4.51
CA ARG A 51 -6.20 -1.93 -4.51
C ARG A 51 -6.67 -1.02 -3.36
N ALA A 52 -6.14 -1.21 -2.15
CA ALA A 52 -6.46 -0.37 -1.00
C ALA A 52 -6.11 1.12 -1.26
N GLU A 53 -4.94 1.40 -1.84
CA GLU A 53 -4.54 2.76 -2.22
C GLU A 53 -5.47 3.35 -3.29
N SER A 54 -5.85 2.54 -4.28
CA SER A 54 -6.82 2.96 -5.32
C SER A 54 -8.17 3.35 -4.72
N HIS A 55 -8.60 2.66 -3.65
CA HIS A 55 -9.82 3.01 -2.92
C HIS A 55 -9.62 4.20 -1.96
N ALA A 56 -8.44 4.37 -1.38
CA ALA A 56 -8.11 5.52 -0.53
C ALA A 56 -8.11 6.84 -1.32
N ILE A 57 -7.62 6.82 -2.57
CA ILE A 57 -7.68 7.97 -3.48
C ILE A 57 -9.13 8.33 -3.84
N LEU A 58 -10.06 7.37 -3.77
CA LEU A 58 -11.49 7.55 -4.07
C LEU A 58 -12.35 7.88 -2.84
N ALA A 59 -11.77 7.93 -1.63
CA ALA A 59 -12.47 8.44 -0.46
C ALA A 59 -12.26 9.97 -0.39
N PRO A 60 -13.23 10.81 -0.79
CA PRO A 60 -13.13 12.24 -0.48
C PRO A 60 -13.03 12.37 1.04
N ALA A 61 -12.08 13.19 1.47
CA ALA A 61 -11.82 13.49 2.87
C ALA A 61 -13.13 13.68 3.62
N GLN A 62 -13.46 12.76 4.52
CA GLN A 62 -14.38 13.05 5.61
C GLN A 62 -13.62 13.93 6.62
N ARG A 63 -13.34 15.16 6.21
CA ARG A 63 -13.01 16.26 7.12
C ARG A 63 -14.01 17.38 6.89
N GLU A 64 -14.90 17.45 7.88
CA GLU A 64 -15.50 18.64 8.46
C GLU A 64 -16.59 19.38 7.68
N HIS A 65 -17.84 19.21 8.14
CA HIS A 65 -18.69 20.35 8.53
C HIS A 65 -19.87 19.85 9.39
N HIS A 66 -19.70 19.70 10.70
CA HIS A 66 -20.88 19.76 11.58
C HIS A 66 -21.10 21.23 11.91
N ASP A 67 -22.18 21.75 11.35
CA ASP A 67 -22.54 23.15 11.22
C ASP A 67 -22.37 23.99 12.48
N ARG A 68 -21.82 25.19 12.29
CA ARG A 68 -22.25 26.37 13.05
C ARG A 68 -23.72 26.62 12.70
N ARG A 69 -24.64 26.59 13.68
CA ARG A 69 -25.52 27.74 14.03
C ARG A 69 -26.65 27.40 15.03
N ARG A 70 -26.91 28.42 15.87
CA ARG A 70 -28.06 28.70 16.76
C ARG A 70 -28.01 27.94 18.09
N GLN A 71 -28.11 28.57 19.26
CA GLN A 71 -28.80 29.82 19.64
C GLN A 71 -27.96 30.60 20.66
#